data_AF-A0A0N8PQW6-F1
#
_entry.id   AF-A0A0N8PQW6-F1
#
_cell.length_a   1.000
_cell.length_b   1.000
_cell.length_c   1.000
_cell.angle_alpha   90.00
_cell.angle_beta   90.00
_cell.angle_gamma   90.00
#
_symmetry.space_group_name_H-M   'P 1'
#
loop_
_entity.id
_entity.type
_entity.pdbx_description
1 polymer ?
#
loop_
_entity_poly.entity_id
_entity_poly.type
_entity_poly.pdbx_seq_one_letter_code
_entity_poly.pdbx_strand_id
1 'polypeptide(L)'
;ARAAALSLTDVTFLNADARHADYAAGTIFYLFTPFEGAMLHEVLDRLRERARSGPIRLATYGACTGVVAQQEWVSAPSPAEPGSYRLALFSSLG
;
A
#
# COMPACT_ATOMS: atom_id res chain seq x y z
N ALA A 1 1.85 -24.46 -7.67
CA ALA A 1 1.75 -22.99 -7.55
C ALA A 1 3.03 -22.43 -6.92
N ARG A 2 3.46 -21.20 -7.27
CA ARG A 2 4.76 -20.63 -6.87
C ARG A 2 5.00 -20.60 -5.34
N ALA A 3 3.95 -20.42 -4.53
CA ALA A 3 4.05 -20.45 -3.06
C ALA A 3 4.41 -21.83 -2.49
N ALA A 4 3.81 -22.90 -3.03
CA ALA A 4 4.09 -24.28 -2.59
C ALA A 4 5.55 -24.69 -2.85
N ALA A 5 6.15 -24.21 -3.96
CA ALA A 5 7.56 -24.44 -4.26
C ALA A 5 8.51 -23.80 -3.24
N LEU A 6 8.04 -22.79 -2.49
CA LEU A 6 8.77 -22.11 -1.43
C LEU A 6 8.36 -22.57 -0.03
N SER A 7 7.53 -23.61 0.09
CA SER A 7 6.97 -24.09 1.37
C SER A 7 6.26 -22.99 2.18
N LEU A 8 5.58 -22.06 1.50
CA LEU A 8 4.83 -20.98 2.15
C LEU A 8 3.37 -21.40 2.37
N THR A 9 2.90 -21.27 3.61
CA THR A 9 1.51 -21.47 4.02
C THR A 9 0.78 -20.13 4.06
N ASP A 10 -0.50 -20.10 3.66
CA ASP A 10 -1.35 -18.90 3.65
C ASP A 10 -0.83 -17.73 2.77
N VAL A 11 0.01 -18.05 1.78
CA VAL A 11 0.57 -17.07 0.83
C VAL A 11 0.10 -17.38 -0.59
N THR A 12 -0.35 -16.34 -1.28
CA THR A 12 -0.65 -16.39 -2.71
C THR A 12 0.20 -15.36 -3.45
N PHE A 13 0.83 -15.76 -4.55
CA PHE A 13 1.46 -14.84 -5.49
C PHE A 13 0.50 -14.56 -6.64
N LEU A 14 0.21 -13.28 -6.86
CA LEU A 14 -0.65 -12.82 -7.96
C LEU A 14 0.22 -12.12 -9.00
N ASN A 15 0.15 -12.57 -10.26
CA ASN A 15 0.67 -11.82 -11.39
C ASN A 15 -0.48 -11.02 -11.98
N ALA A 16 -0.61 -9.78 -11.52
CA ALA A 16 -1.69 -8.88 -11.91
C ALA A 16 -1.17 -7.45 -11.97
N ASP A 17 -1.91 -6.61 -12.69
CA ASP A 17 -1.76 -5.17 -12.59
C ASP A 17 -2.39 -4.70 -11.27
N ALA A 18 -1.62 -4.04 -10.42
CA ALA A 18 -2.10 -3.55 -9.12
C ALA A 18 -3.33 -2.65 -9.26
N ARG A 19 -3.43 -1.88 -10.34
CA ARG A 19 -4.57 -0.98 -10.60
C ARG A 19 -5.91 -1.73 -10.72
N HIS A 20 -5.85 -3.01 -11.09
CA HIS A 20 -7.01 -3.88 -11.30
C HIS A 20 -7.09 -5.04 -10.30
N ALA A 21 -6.23 -5.07 -9.28
CA ALA A 21 -6.24 -6.11 -8.27
C ALA A 21 -7.44 -5.99 -7.33
N ASP A 22 -7.85 -7.11 -6.73
CA ASP A 22 -8.87 -7.12 -5.68
C ASP A 22 -8.25 -6.80 -4.32
N TYR A 23 -8.69 -5.69 -3.73
CA TYR A 23 -8.25 -5.20 -2.42
C TYR A 23 -9.28 -5.43 -1.31
N ALA A 24 -10.44 -6.03 -1.60
CA ALA A 24 -11.59 -6.07 -0.69
C ALA A 24 -11.24 -6.67 0.69
N ALA A 25 -10.50 -7.79 0.72
CA ALA A 25 -10.14 -8.46 1.96
C ALA A 25 -8.97 -7.81 2.73
N GLY A 26 -8.20 -6.91 2.10
CA GLY A 26 -6.99 -6.35 2.69
C GLY A 26 -7.28 -5.34 3.80
N THR A 27 -6.55 -5.41 4.91
CA THR A 27 -6.60 -4.43 6.01
C THR A 27 -5.26 -3.74 6.26
N ILE A 28 -4.18 -4.29 5.70
CA ILE A 28 -2.83 -3.73 5.73
C ILE A 28 -2.23 -3.89 4.34
N PHE A 29 -1.69 -2.81 3.78
CA PHE A 29 -1.05 -2.81 2.46
C PHE A 29 0.39 -2.34 2.59
N TYR A 30 1.30 -3.10 1.99
CA TYR A 30 2.72 -2.73 1.90
C TYR A 30 3.03 -2.22 0.50
N LEU A 31 3.58 -1.01 0.40
CA LEU A 31 3.99 -0.39 -0.85
C LEU A 31 5.50 -0.21 -0.86
N PHE A 32 6.15 -0.80 -1.86
CA PHE A 32 7.56 -0.63 -2.15
C PHE A 32 7.69 -0.07 -3.57
N THR A 33 8.54 0.95 -3.74
CA THR A 33 8.90 1.49 -5.07
C THR A 33 9.32 0.35 -5.99
N PRO A 34 8.53 0.09 -7.07
CA PRO A 34 8.51 0.98 -8.22
C PRO A 34 7.11 1.54 -8.57
N PHE A 35 6.23 1.74 -7.57
CA PHE A 35 5.02 2.53 -7.80
C PHE A 35 5.38 4.01 -7.85
N GLU A 36 5.37 4.57 -9.06
CA GLU A 36 5.68 5.96 -9.36
C GLU A 36 4.65 6.54 -10.34
N GLY A 37 4.61 7.88 -10.43
CA GLY A 37 3.79 8.59 -11.42
C GLY A 37 2.31 8.19 -11.39
N ALA A 38 1.69 8.11 -12.57
CA ALA A 38 0.26 7.80 -12.71
C ALA A 38 -0.14 6.47 -12.07
N MET A 39 0.69 5.44 -12.18
CA MET A 39 0.40 4.12 -11.62
C MET A 39 0.26 4.18 -10.09
N LEU A 40 1.12 4.94 -9.40
CA LEU A 40 1.00 5.13 -7.95
C LEU A 40 -0.31 5.83 -7.59
N HIS A 41 -0.67 6.89 -8.29
CA HIS A 41 -1.90 7.63 -8.02
C HIS A 41 -3.15 6.75 -8.23
N GLU A 42 -3.20 6.01 -9.33
CA GLU A 42 -4.31 5.08 -9.61
C GLU A 42 -4.42 4.00 -8.53
N VAL A 43 -3.31 3.43 -8.07
CA VAL A 43 -3.33 2.46 -6.95
C VAL A 43 -3.79 3.12 -5.64
N LEU A 44 -3.36 4.35 -5.35
CA LEU A 44 -3.80 5.08 -4.16
C LEU A 44 -5.30 5.39 -4.19
N ASP A 45 -5.87 5.70 -5.35
CA ASP A 45 -7.32 5.89 -5.50
C ASP A 45 -8.08 4.60 -5.17
N ARG A 46 -7.60 3.45 -5.64
CA ARG A 46 -8.19 2.14 -5.33
C ARG A 46 -8.10 1.80 -3.84
N LEU A 47 -6.98 2.12 -3.19
CA LEU A 47 -6.82 1.92 -1.75
C LEU A 47 -7.70 2.89 -0.94
N ARG A 48 -7.89 4.13 -1.41
CA ARG A 48 -8.82 5.10 -0.83
C ARG A 48 -10.26 4.60 -0.91
N GLU A 49 -10.67 4.07 -2.07
CA GLU A 49 -11.98 3.43 -2.22
C GLU A 49 -12.14 2.28 -1.24
N ARG A 50 -11.13 1.41 -1.11
CA ARG A 50 -11.15 0.33 -0.12
C ARG A 50 -11.28 0.86 1.31
N ALA A 51 -10.58 1.93 1.67
CA ALA A 51 -10.61 2.51 3.02
C ALA A 51 -12.02 2.97 3.44
N ARG A 52 -12.87 3.38 2.49
CA ARG A 52 -14.28 3.75 2.76
C ARG A 52 -15.14 2.58 3.26
N SER A 53 -14.79 1.35 2.89
CA SER A 53 -15.49 0.14 3.35
C SER A 53 -14.99 -0.37 4.71
N GLY A 54 -13.97 0.27 5.28
CA GLY A 54 -13.41 -0.06 6.59
C GLY A 54 -11.94 0.33 6.70
N PRO A 55 -11.46 0.63 7.92
CA PRO A 55 -10.13 1.19 8.14
C PRO A 55 -9.02 0.27 7.64
N ILE A 56 -8.00 0.87 7.01
CA ILE A 56 -6.81 0.18 6.52
C ILE A 56 -5.55 0.86 7.06
N ARG A 57 -4.44 0.13 7.04
CA ARG A 57 -3.10 0.66 7.28
C ARG A 57 -2.24 0.56 6.04
N LEU A 58 -1.44 1.58 5.78
CA LEU A 58 -0.41 1.56 4.75
C LEU A 58 0.96 1.50 5.40
N ALA A 59 1.82 0.64 4.89
CA ALA A 59 3.22 0.57 5.23
C ALA A 59 4.03 0.86 3.98
N THR A 60 4.80 1.96 3.96
CA THR A 60 5.52 2.39 2.76
C THR A 60 7.03 2.40 2.98
N TYR A 61 7.76 2.09 1.93
CA TYR A 61 9.21 2.16 1.90
C TYR A 61 9.70 2.74 0.57
N GLY A 62 10.64 3.69 0.64
CA GLY A 62 11.23 4.35 -0.53
C GLY A 62 10.48 5.61 -0.97
N ALA A 63 10.65 5.98 -2.25
CA ALA A 63 10.19 7.28 -2.78
C ALA A 63 8.66 7.47 -2.70
N CYS A 64 7.88 6.39 -2.72
CA CYS A 64 6.42 6.46 -2.60
C CYS A 64 5.96 7.02 -1.26
N THR A 65 6.76 6.94 -0.19
CA THR A 65 6.42 7.45 1.15
C THR A 65 6.03 8.93 1.14
N GLY A 66 6.74 9.76 0.37
CA GLY A 66 6.44 11.19 0.27
C GLY A 66 5.09 11.47 -0.39
N VAL A 67 4.72 10.68 -1.42
CA VAL A 67 3.44 10.80 -2.13
C VAL A 67 2.28 10.31 -1.25
N VAL A 68 2.49 9.23 -0.49
CA VAL A 68 1.49 8.73 0.47
C VAL A 68 1.28 9.72 1.61
N ALA A 69 2.35 10.37 2.09
CA ALA A 69 2.25 11.39 3.14
C ALA A 69 1.48 12.66 2.72
N GLN A 70 1.31 12.90 1.42
CA GLN A 70 0.50 14.01 0.89
C GLN A 70 -0.99 13.66 0.73
N GLN A 71 -1.38 12.39 0.94
CA GLN A 71 -2.76 11.98 0.78
C GLN A 71 -3.61 12.45 1.97
N GLU A 72 -4.65 13.25 1.70
CA GLU A 72 -5.54 13.79 2.74
C GLU A 72 -6.37 12.73 3.47
N TRP A 73 -6.49 11.52 2.90
CA TRP A 73 -7.29 10.42 3.45
C TRP A 73 -6.49 9.50 4.37
N VAL A 74 -5.21 9.81 4.65
CA VAL A 74 -4.38 9.07 5.60
C VAL A 74 -3.74 10.00 6.62
N SER A 75 -3.37 9.44 7.78
CA SER A 75 -2.60 10.12 8.81
C SER A 75 -1.40 9.29 9.21
N ALA A 76 -0.24 9.93 9.35
CA ALA A 76 0.98 9.33 9.87
C ALA A 76 1.10 9.63 11.38
N PRO A 77 1.48 8.65 12.22
CA PRO A 77 1.67 8.86 13.66
C PRO A 77 2.99 9.58 14.02
N SER A 78 3.86 9.89 13.06
CA SER A 78 5.19 10.52 13.23
C SER A 78 5.63 11.08 11.86
N PRO A 79 6.53 12.09 11.75
CA PRO A 79 6.87 12.64 10.44
C PRO A 79 7.37 11.52 9.52
N ALA A 80 6.60 11.29 8.45
CA ALA A 80 7.02 10.43 7.36
C ALA A 80 8.15 11.17 6.64
N GLU A 81 9.41 10.90 7.01
CA GLU A 81 10.54 11.56 6.38
C GLU A 81 10.72 11.03 4.94
N PRO A 82 10.48 11.87 3.92
CA PRO A 82 10.64 11.46 2.53
C PRO A 82 12.09 11.07 2.27
N GLY A 83 12.31 9.97 1.56
CA GLY A 83 13.67 9.52 1.19
C GLY A 83 14.46 8.86 2.32
N SER A 84 13.90 8.74 3.53
CA SER A 84 14.50 7.88 4.55
C SER A 84 14.32 6.42 4.14
N TYR A 85 15.38 5.59 4.25
CA TYR A 85 15.31 4.13 4.12
C TYR A 85 14.63 3.51 5.35
N ARG A 86 13.49 4.08 5.77
CA ARG A 86 12.71 3.66 6.92
C ARG A 86 11.29 3.35 6.48
N LEU A 87 10.71 2.35 7.14
CA LEU A 87 9.30 2.05 6.99
C LEU A 87 8.47 3.18 7.60
N ALA A 88 7.55 3.75 6.83
CA ALA A 88 6.54 4.68 7.32
C ALA A 88 5.19 3.98 7.43
N LEU A 89 4.45 4.27 8.50
CA LEU A 89 3.13 3.70 8.75
C LEU A 89 2.08 4.80 8.67
N PHE A 90 0.97 4.52 8.00
CA PHE A 90 -0.17 5.41 7.87
C PHE A 90 -1.45 4.68 8.23
N SER A 91 -2.41 5.40 8.81
CA SER A 91 -3.77 4.91 9.04
C SER A 91 -4.72 5.68 8.14
N SER A 92 -5.67 5.00 7.50
CA SER A 92 -6.74 5.68 6.78
C SER A 92 -7.62 6.47 7.75
N LEU A 93 -8.03 7.66 7.34
CA LEU A 93 -9.08 8.43 7.99
C LEU A 93 -10.44 7.88 7.50
N GLY A 94 -11.37 7.73 8.44
CA GLY A 94 -12.71 7.17 8.19
C GLY A 94 -13.55 8.01 7.25
#